data_AF-A0A6H0XVB9-F1
#
_entry.id   AF-A0A6H0XVB9-F1
#
_cell.length_a   1.000
_cell.length_b   1.000
_cell.length_c   1.000
_cell.angle_alpha   90.00
_cell.angle_beta   90.00
_cell.angle_gamma   90.00
#
_symmetry.space_group_name_H-M   'P 1'
#
loop_
_entity.id
_entity.type
_entity.pdbx_description
1 polymer ?
#
loop_
_entity_poly.entity_id
_entity_poly.type
_entity_poly.pdbx_seq_one_letter_code
_entity_poly.pdbx_strand_id
1 'polypeptide(L)'
;MPVIRTSRNRKPPPDGFQDIEDTLLEFANKMKDAENASHEGRKKHEMVWPIYQISHQRSRYIYDLYYEKEAISRPLYDWLLKNGYADGNLIAKWKKQGYEKVGIFLTSHERS
;
A
#
# COMPACT_ATOMS: atom_id res chain seq x y z
N MET A 1 2.35 6.94 -26.46
CA MET A 1 1.09 7.34 -25.79
C MET A 1 0.97 6.54 -24.50
N PRO A 2 0.79 7.16 -23.31
CA PRO A 2 0.58 6.39 -22.09
C PRO A 2 -0.80 5.72 -22.13
N VAL A 3 -0.86 4.45 -21.75
CA VAL A 3 -2.11 3.68 -21.69
C VAL A 3 -2.93 4.23 -20.53
N ILE A 4 -3.85 5.15 -20.84
CA ILE A 4 -4.87 5.61 -19.92
C ILE A 4 -5.76 4.38 -19.64
N ARG A 5 -5.48 3.67 -18.56
CA ARG A 5 -6.34 2.59 -18.07
C ARG A 5 -7.60 3.24 -17.55
N THR A 6 -8.53 3.49 -18.46
CA THR A 6 -9.83 4.08 -18.18
C THR A 6 -10.53 3.27 -17.09
N SER A 7 -10.79 3.93 -15.97
CA SER A 7 -11.49 3.46 -14.77
C SER A 7 -12.97 3.15 -15.06
N ARG A 8 -13.23 2.18 -15.93
CA ARG A 8 -14.59 1.85 -16.43
C ARG A 8 -15.11 0.50 -15.93
N ASN A 9 -14.46 -0.09 -14.93
CA ASN A 9 -14.84 -1.39 -14.38
C ASN A 9 -14.71 -1.42 -12.85
N ARG A 10 -15.08 -0.32 -12.18
CA ARG A 10 -15.31 -0.33 -10.74
C ARG A 10 -16.57 -1.17 -10.49
N LYS A 11 -16.41 -2.49 -10.34
CA LYS A 11 -17.48 -3.34 -9.83
C LYS A 11 -17.97 -2.72 -8.52
N PRO A 12 -19.28 -2.77 -8.21
CA PRO A 12 -19.81 -2.20 -6.98
C PRO A 12 -18.96 -2.65 -5.78
N PRO A 13 -18.62 -1.73 -4.86
CA PRO A 13 -17.79 -2.06 -3.72
C PRO A 13 -18.41 -3.25 -2.98
N PRO A 14 -17.68 -4.38 -2.84
CA PRO A 14 -18.18 -5.53 -2.10
C PRO A 14 -18.44 -5.19 -0.63
N ASP A 15 -19.30 -5.99 0.01
CA ASP A 15 -19.67 -5.85 1.42
C ASP A 15 -18.42 -5.78 2.34
N GLY A 16 -18.40 -4.82 3.26
CA GLY A 16 -17.24 -4.51 4.13
C GLY A 16 -16.24 -3.49 3.56
N PHE A 17 -16.45 -2.94 2.35
CA PHE A 17 -15.59 -1.87 1.82
C PHE A 17 -15.75 -0.55 2.59
N GLN A 18 -16.95 -0.21 3.04
CA GLN A 18 -17.21 1.06 3.74
C GLN A 18 -16.36 1.22 5.02
N ASP A 19 -16.17 0.15 5.79
CA ASP A 19 -15.38 0.20 7.03
C ASP A 19 -13.88 0.47 6.79
N ILE A 20 -13.36 0.03 5.64
CA ILE A 20 -11.96 0.19 5.29
C ILE A 20 -11.72 1.41 4.39
N GLU A 21 -12.76 1.94 3.75
CA GLU A 21 -12.67 3.05 2.80
C GLU A 21 -12.05 4.29 3.46
N ASP A 22 -12.51 4.64 4.65
CA ASP A 22 -12.00 5.79 5.41
C ASP A 22 -10.49 5.68 5.68
N THR A 23 -10.06 4.49 6.14
CA THR A 23 -8.64 4.23 6.43
C THR A 23 -7.81 4.23 5.13
N LEU A 24 -8.33 3.65 4.04
CA LEU A 24 -7.66 3.67 2.74
C LEU A 24 -7.54 5.08 2.16
N LEU A 25 -8.54 5.93 2.37
CA LEU A 25 -8.53 7.32 1.96
C LEU A 25 -7.48 8.11 2.75
N GLU A 26 -7.34 7.84 4.05
CA GLU A 26 -6.28 8.44 4.87
C GLU A 26 -4.89 8.09 4.32
N PHE A 27 -4.63 6.82 3.98
CA PHE A 27 -3.36 6.42 3.36
C PHE A 27 -3.13 7.09 2.00
N ALA A 28 -4.17 7.25 1.18
CA ALA A 28 -4.06 7.94 -0.11
C ALA A 28 -3.74 9.44 0.08
N ASN A 29 -4.35 10.09 1.06
CA ASN A 29 -4.05 11.47 1.42
C ASN A 29 -2.60 11.61 1.92
N LYS A 30 -2.14 10.71 2.81
CA LYS A 30 -0.74 10.68 3.27
C LYS A 30 0.24 10.47 2.12
N MET A 31 -0.07 9.60 1.17
CA MET A 31 0.77 9.36 -0.01
C MET A 31 0.87 10.61 -0.87
N LYS A 32 -0.26 11.28 -1.12
CA LYS A 32 -0.32 12.50 -1.90
C LYS A 32 0.41 13.66 -1.22
N ASP A 33 0.34 13.74 0.11
CA ASP A 33 1.11 14.70 0.90
C ASP A 33 2.61 14.42 0.79
N ALA A 34 3.03 13.16 0.96
CA ALA A 34 4.43 12.75 0.79
C ALA A 34 4.98 13.02 -0.63
N GLU A 35 4.14 12.87 -1.66
CA GLU A 35 4.46 13.21 -3.04
C GLU A 35 4.53 14.74 -3.29
N ASN A 36 3.75 15.53 -2.56
CA ASN A 36 3.76 17.00 -2.68
C ASN A 36 4.76 17.69 -1.75
N ALA A 37 5.23 17.00 -0.71
CA ALA A 37 6.16 17.55 0.27
C ALA A 37 7.39 18.12 -0.44
N SER A 38 7.70 19.40 -0.21
CA SER A 38 8.81 20.05 -0.93
C SER A 38 10.13 19.32 -0.69
N HIS A 39 10.87 19.19 -1.78
CA HIS A 39 11.99 18.30 -1.96
C HIS A 39 13.32 19.06 -1.99
N GLU A 40 13.36 20.26 -1.41
CA GLU A 40 14.56 21.10 -1.46
C GLU A 40 15.71 20.51 -0.63
N GLY A 41 16.77 20.10 -1.34
CA GLY A 41 18.05 19.68 -0.75
C GLY A 41 18.17 18.21 -0.33
N ARG A 42 17.10 17.40 -0.37
CA ARG A 42 17.16 15.97 0.02
C ARG A 42 17.56 15.06 -1.13
N LYS A 43 18.16 13.91 -0.83
CA LYS A 43 18.52 12.94 -1.88
C LYS A 43 17.25 12.24 -2.37
N LYS A 44 17.22 11.89 -3.66
CA LYS A 44 16.10 11.15 -4.28
C LYS A 44 15.63 9.96 -3.46
N HIS A 45 16.53 9.20 -2.84
CA HIS A 45 16.13 8.04 -2.04
C HIS A 45 15.34 8.42 -0.77
N GLU A 46 15.69 9.53 -0.11
CA GLU A 46 15.01 10.01 1.10
C GLU A 46 13.60 10.54 0.79
N MET A 47 13.37 10.98 -0.45
CA MET A 47 12.05 11.41 -0.93
C MET A 47 11.14 10.23 -1.21
N VAL A 48 11.67 9.17 -1.83
CA VAL A 48 10.85 8.02 -2.22
C VAL A 48 10.61 7.09 -1.03
N TRP A 49 11.47 7.12 -0.01
CA TRP A 49 11.33 6.29 1.20
C TRP A 49 9.99 6.47 1.96
N PRO A 50 9.51 7.68 2.28
CA PRO A 50 8.21 7.87 2.90
C PRO A 50 7.05 7.38 2.02
N ILE A 51 7.15 7.54 0.69
CA ILE A 51 6.16 6.99 -0.26
C ILE A 51 6.13 5.46 -0.17
N TYR A 52 7.31 4.82 -0.15
CA TYR A 52 7.41 3.36 0.03
C TYR A 52 6.86 2.92 1.39
N GLN A 53 7.15 3.63 2.49
CA GLN A 53 6.58 3.31 3.81
C GLN A 53 5.05 3.33 3.79
N ILE A 54 4.43 4.35 3.22
CA ILE A 54 2.97 4.49 3.16
C ILE A 54 2.37 3.36 2.32
N SER A 55 2.97 3.05 1.17
CA SER A 55 2.54 1.92 0.33
C SER A 55 2.64 0.56 1.05
N HIS A 56 3.73 0.36 1.80
CA HIS A 56 3.98 -0.84 2.59
C HIS A 56 2.96 -0.97 3.74
N GLN A 57 2.69 0.13 4.46
CA GLN A 57 1.68 0.18 5.52
C GLN A 57 0.28 -0.13 4.98
N ARG A 58 -0.10 0.50 3.86
CA ARG A 58 -1.40 0.28 3.21
C ARG A 58 -1.58 -1.19 2.81
N SER A 59 -0.54 -1.80 2.22
CA SER A 59 -0.58 -3.22 1.84
C SER A 59 -0.62 -4.14 3.06
N ARG A 60 0.07 -3.78 4.15
CA ARG A 60 0.07 -4.54 5.41
C ARG A 60 -1.30 -4.53 6.07
N TYR A 61 -1.94 -3.36 6.12
CA TYR A 61 -3.28 -3.20 6.66
C TYR A 61 -4.28 -4.13 5.96
N ILE A 62 -4.24 -4.21 4.62
CA ILE A 62 -5.11 -5.11 3.84
C ILE A 62 -4.78 -6.60 4.12
N TYR A 63 -3.50 -6.93 4.30
CA TYR A 63 -3.07 -8.29 4.67
C TYR A 63 -3.61 -8.70 6.04
N ASP A 64 -3.42 -7.86 7.06
CA ASP A 64 -3.91 -8.05 8.42
C ASP A 64 -5.44 -8.18 8.45
N LEU A 65 -6.16 -7.36 7.68
CA LEU A 65 -7.62 -7.45 7.57
C LEU A 65 -8.11 -8.79 7.03
N TYR A 66 -7.37 -9.40 6.10
CA TYR A 66 -7.73 -10.68 5.49
C TYR A 66 -7.25 -11.89 6.30
N TYR A 67 -6.03 -11.86 6.84
CA TYR A 67 -5.42 -13.01 7.52
C TYR A 67 -5.59 -13.02 9.05
N GLU A 68 -5.60 -11.86 9.71
CA GLU A 68 -5.76 -11.77 11.17
C GLU A 68 -7.20 -11.47 11.58
N LYS A 69 -7.80 -10.45 10.97
CA LYS A 69 -9.14 -9.98 11.37
C LYS A 69 -10.28 -10.66 10.62
N GLU A 70 -9.98 -11.28 9.46
CA GLU A 70 -10.96 -11.87 8.53
C GLU A 70 -12.16 -10.95 8.23
N ALA A 71 -11.96 -9.63 8.35
CA ALA A 71 -13.01 -8.61 8.23
C ALA A 71 -13.42 -8.35 6.78
N ILE A 72 -12.61 -8.83 5.83
CA ILE A 72 -12.86 -8.70 4.40
C ILE A 72 -13.00 -10.05 3.72
N SER A 73 -14.01 -10.16 2.86
CA SER A 73 -14.22 -11.36 2.06
C SER A 73 -13.13 -11.52 0.99
N ARG A 74 -12.78 -12.77 0.64
CA ARG A 74 -11.84 -13.08 -0.46
C ARG A 74 -12.11 -12.34 -1.79
N PRO A 75 -13.36 -12.21 -2.27
CA PRO A 75 -13.67 -11.37 -3.44
C PRO A 75 -13.36 -9.89 -3.24
N LEU A 76 -13.53 -9.33 -2.03
CA LEU A 76 -13.17 -7.94 -1.71
C LEU A 76 -11.65 -7.75 -1.75
N TYR A 77 -10.90 -8.69 -1.16
CA TYR A 77 -9.44 -8.68 -1.22
C TYR A 77 -8.90 -8.69 -2.67
N ASP A 78 -9.44 -9.55 -3.54
CA ASP A 78 -9.07 -9.59 -4.97
C ASP A 78 -9.46 -8.29 -5.70
N TRP A 79 -10.59 -7.68 -5.33
CA TRP A 79 -11.03 -6.40 -5.86
C TRP A 79 -10.09 -5.25 -5.46
N LEU A 80 -9.64 -5.23 -4.20
CA LEU A 80 -8.69 -4.24 -3.69
C LEU A 80 -7.35 -4.33 -4.41
N LEU A 81 -6.85 -5.55 -4.63
CA LEU A 81 -5.64 -5.82 -5.42
C LEU A 81 -5.80 -5.34 -6.88
N LYS A 82 -6.94 -5.63 -7.52
CA LYS A 82 -7.23 -5.20 -8.90
C LYS A 82 -7.32 -3.68 -9.06
N ASN A 83 -7.83 -2.99 -8.06
CA ASN A 83 -7.93 -1.52 -8.06
C ASN A 83 -6.63 -0.83 -7.62
N GLY A 84 -5.60 -1.59 -7.21
CA GLY A 84 -4.32 -1.04 -6.80
C GLY A 84 -4.30 -0.43 -5.40
N TYR A 85 -5.20 -0.86 -4.51
CA TYR A 85 -5.17 -0.49 -3.09
C TYR A 85 -4.10 -1.29 -2.32
N ALA A 86 -3.82 -2.52 -2.74
CA ALA A 86 -2.74 -3.36 -2.21
C ALA A 86 -1.77 -3.77 -3.30
N ASP A 87 -0.49 -3.94 -2.94
CA ASP A 87 0.52 -4.43 -3.85
C ASP A 87 0.63 -5.97 -3.76
N GLY A 88 0.10 -6.66 -4.77
CA GLY A 88 0.06 -8.13 -4.79
C GLY A 88 1.43 -8.79 -4.81
N ASN A 89 2.42 -8.15 -5.42
CA ASN A 89 3.80 -8.64 -5.42
C ASN A 89 4.43 -8.52 -4.03
N LEU A 90 4.13 -7.45 -3.30
CA LEU A 90 4.61 -7.25 -1.94
C LEU A 90 4.03 -8.28 -0.98
N ILE A 91 2.72 -8.54 -1.08
CA ILE A 91 2.05 -9.54 -0.26
C ILE A 91 2.55 -10.96 -0.59
N ALA A 92 2.78 -11.26 -1.87
CA ALA A 92 3.37 -12.52 -2.29
C ALA A 92 4.78 -12.73 -1.68
N LYS A 93 5.57 -11.65 -1.52
CA LYS A 93 6.86 -11.71 -0.83
C LYS A 93 6.70 -12.00 0.66
N TRP A 94 5.69 -11.45 1.34
CA TRP A 94 5.43 -11.76 2.76
C TRP A 94 4.96 -13.19 2.99
N LYS A 95 4.25 -13.79 2.04
CA LYS A 95 3.89 -15.22 2.10
C LYS A 95 5.07 -16.18 1.91
N LYS A 96 6.22 -15.72 1.41
CA LYS A 96 7.42 -16.57 1.28
C LYS A 96 8.18 -16.62 2.62
N GLN A 97 8.32 -17.84 3.15
CA GLN A 97 9.08 -18.14 4.36
C GLN A 97 10.55 -17.70 4.18
N GLY A 98 11.07 -16.88 5.11
CA GLY A 98 12.43 -16.29 5.05
C GLY A 98 12.49 -14.77 4.88
N TYR A 99 11.36 -14.10 4.62
CA TYR A 99 11.25 -12.62 4.52
C TYR A 99 10.27 -12.01 5.54
N GLU A 100 9.92 -12.74 6.59
CA GLU A 100 8.96 -12.33 7.63
C GLU A 100 9.41 -11.06 8.38
N LYS A 101 10.69 -10.68 8.24
CA LYS A 101 11.30 -9.48 8.80
C LYS A 101 11.81 -8.47 7.76
N VAL A 102 11.30 -8.47 6.52
CA VAL A 102 11.50 -7.34 5.60
C VAL A 102 10.53 -6.22 5.95
N GLY A 103 10.57 -5.81 7.21
CA GLY A 103 10.33 -4.42 7.53
C GLY A 103 11.41 -3.60 6.87
N ILE A 104 11.13 -2.33 6.65
CA ILE A 104 12.00 -1.29 6.06
C ILE A 104 13.27 -1.00 6.93
N PHE A 105 13.77 -1.99 7.68
CA PHE A 105 14.89 -1.92 8.61
C PHE A 105 16.28 -1.79 7.94
N LEU A 106 16.35 -1.34 6.70
CA LEU A 106 17.60 -1.01 6.01
C LEU A 106 17.64 0.48 5.69
N THR A 107 17.71 1.30 6.75
CA THR A 107 18.43 2.58 6.77
C THR A 107 18.63 3.04 8.22
N SER A 108 19.24 2.18 9.04
CA SER A 108 19.98 2.61 10.24
C SER A 108 21.35 1.94 10.26
N HIS A 109 22.02 1.97 9.11
CA HIS A 109 23.45 1.76 9.06
C HIS A 109 24.06 2.96 8.31
N GLU A 110 24.75 3.77 9.10
CA GLU A 110 25.88 4.58 8.67
C GLU A 110 25.61 5.90 7.93
N ARG A 111 25.40 6.95 8.72
CA ARG A 111 26.40 8.02 8.77
C ARG A 111 26.28 8.90 10.03
N SER A 112 27.28 8.70 10.90
CA SER A 112 27.96 9.63 11.82
C SER A 112 27.18 10.61 12.68
#